data_AF-A0A4Q3U928-F1
#
_entry.id   AF-A0A4Q3U928-F1
#
_cell.length_a   1.000
_cell.length_b   1.000
_cell.length_c   1.000
_cell.angle_alpha   90.00
_cell.angle_beta   90.00
_cell.angle_gamma   90.00
#
_symmetry.space_group_name_H-M   'P 1'
#
loop_
_entity.id
_entity.type
_entity.pdbx_description
1 polymer ?
#
loop_
_entity_poly.entity_id
_entity_poly.type
_entity_poly.pdbx_seq_one_letter_code
_entity_poly.pdbx_strand_id
1 'polypeptide(L)'
;MQNVNEPGLYVPASNPYNPFGQRFYHPTGAANADGTSRIIGTPADVTIVAGLIPPGTKLRYIQVDSSFYRGLAGVRGTLGDNWSWESGVLVSGAYSHETEKNIYRESLLRKALGRTDATAYNPFPVTFKVVNNQVVVDKPYVNPDSVTEPMYDTDNRYGKTRIVTWDAKIAGELWKLPFGGGRIQVAAGAELRWESYDAWKAPYAGLNPAGSGADFPYLREDDNDFIAMSPNGDVHARQEVQSGYAEISLPLVNQENSFFGFHHLELGAAIRHERFSIHGESTTPKYSVLWAPTPWLKMRASYNESFRAPNLAQTDTSPLLRVNYTADPYRYDVTNASV
;
A
#
# COMPACT_ATOMS: atom_id res chain seq x y z
N MET A 1 -20.46 -2.36 4.97
CA MET A 1 -20.38 -0.89 4.92
C MET A 1 -19.94 -0.40 6.29
N GLN A 2 -18.68 -0.59 6.66
CA GLN A 2 -18.21 -0.19 7.98
C GLN A 2 -16.69 0.02 7.94
N ASN A 3 -16.21 0.97 8.72
CA ASN A 3 -14.80 1.18 8.99
C ASN A 3 -14.29 0.27 10.13
N VAL A 4 -12.97 0.21 10.27
CA VAL A 4 -12.29 -0.74 11.18
C VAL A 4 -12.68 -0.47 12.63
N ASN A 5 -12.98 -1.52 13.40
CA ASN A 5 -13.31 -1.47 14.84
C ASN A 5 -14.61 -0.75 15.24
N GLU A 6 -15.52 -0.51 14.31
CA GLU A 6 -16.85 0.02 14.64
C GLU A 6 -17.89 -1.09 14.91
N PRO A 7 -19.01 -0.82 15.62
CA PRO A 7 -20.05 -1.83 15.88
C PRO A 7 -21.08 -1.98 14.74
N GLY A 8 -20.90 -1.26 13.62
CA GLY A 8 -21.81 -1.27 12.46
C GLY A 8 -22.56 0.05 12.25
N LEU A 9 -23.27 0.14 11.14
CA LEU A 9 -24.15 1.28 10.83
C LEU A 9 -25.50 1.10 11.53
N TYR A 10 -25.85 2.02 12.42
CA TYR A 10 -27.14 1.99 13.11
C TYR A 10 -28.22 2.66 12.27
N VAL A 11 -29.36 1.99 12.16
CA VAL A 11 -30.62 2.51 11.62
C VAL A 11 -31.56 2.70 12.81
N PRO A 12 -31.76 3.93 13.31
CA PRO A 12 -32.58 4.18 14.48
C PRO A 12 -34.03 3.73 14.30
N ALA A 13 -34.72 3.41 15.39
CA ALA A 13 -36.15 3.09 15.40
C ALA A 13 -36.99 4.25 14.86
N SER A 14 -36.48 5.49 14.94
CA SER A 14 -37.11 6.69 14.39
C SER A 14 -36.92 6.87 12.88
N ASN A 15 -36.00 6.13 12.24
CA ASN A 15 -35.86 6.16 10.78
C ASN A 15 -37.13 5.53 10.15
N PRO A 16 -37.83 6.23 9.24
CA PRO A 16 -39.10 5.77 8.69
C PRO A 16 -39.00 4.50 7.82
N TYR A 17 -37.79 4.12 7.40
CA TYR A 17 -37.52 2.93 6.60
C TYR A 17 -37.07 1.72 7.43
N ASN A 18 -36.86 1.88 8.74
CA ASN A 18 -36.52 0.75 9.62
C ASN A 18 -37.74 -0.18 9.79
N PRO A 19 -37.70 -1.45 9.31
CA PRO A 19 -38.84 -2.37 9.39
C PRO A 19 -39.23 -2.76 10.82
N PHE A 20 -38.34 -2.56 11.80
CA PHE A 20 -38.59 -2.78 13.23
C PHE A 20 -38.85 -1.47 13.99
N GLY A 21 -38.90 -0.35 13.27
CA GLY A 21 -39.02 0.99 13.83
C GLY A 21 -40.45 1.45 14.12
N GLN A 22 -40.55 2.70 14.58
CA GLN A 22 -41.77 3.38 15.04
C GLN A 22 -42.83 3.53 13.94
N ARG A 23 -42.42 3.42 12.67
CA ARG A 23 -43.32 3.43 11.52
C ARG A 23 -44.20 2.19 11.46
N PHE A 24 -43.72 1.04 11.95
CA PHE A 24 -44.40 -0.25 11.84
C PHE A 24 -44.84 -0.82 13.19
N TYR A 25 -44.19 -0.44 14.29
CA TYR A 25 -44.49 -0.90 15.64
C TYR A 25 -44.91 0.23 16.58
N HIS A 26 -45.84 -0.04 17.49
CA HIS A 26 -46.23 0.86 18.57
C HIS A 26 -46.58 0.05 19.83
N PRO A 27 -46.21 0.46 21.05
CA PRO A 27 -46.47 -0.32 22.28
C PRO A 27 -47.93 -0.70 22.51
N THR A 28 -48.86 0.11 22.02
CA THR A 28 -50.31 -0.11 22.10
C THR A 28 -51.00 -0.32 20.74
N GLY A 29 -50.23 -0.38 19.64
CA GLY A 29 -50.79 -0.52 18.29
C GLY A 29 -51.50 0.72 17.73
N ALA A 30 -51.34 1.90 18.34
CA ALA A 30 -51.90 3.15 17.83
C ALA A 30 -51.44 3.41 16.38
N ALA A 31 -52.34 3.84 15.49
CA ALA A 31 -52.00 4.13 14.10
C ALA A 31 -51.02 5.31 13.96
N ASN A 32 -50.34 5.41 12.83
CA ASN A 32 -49.55 6.58 12.46
C ASN A 32 -50.45 7.80 12.23
N ALA A 33 -49.87 9.01 12.22
CA ALA A 33 -50.61 10.25 11.97
C ALA A 33 -51.29 10.30 10.59
N ASP A 34 -50.78 9.55 9.61
CA ASP A 34 -51.36 9.38 8.28
C ASP A 34 -52.43 8.27 8.19
N GLY A 35 -52.80 7.69 9.33
CA GLY A 35 -53.82 6.64 9.41
C GLY A 35 -53.31 5.22 9.11
N THR A 36 -52.03 5.03 8.78
CA THR A 36 -51.49 3.68 8.53
C THR A 36 -51.35 2.87 9.83
N SER A 37 -51.70 1.58 9.76
CA SER A 37 -51.69 0.68 10.91
C SER A 37 -50.27 0.35 11.40
N ARG A 38 -50.15 0.07 12.71
CA ARG A 38 -48.93 -0.42 13.36
C ARG A 38 -49.21 -1.67 14.17
N ILE A 39 -48.21 -2.55 14.27
CA ILE A 39 -48.25 -3.79 15.05
C ILE A 39 -47.98 -3.45 16.51
N ILE A 40 -48.66 -4.14 17.44
CA ILE A 40 -48.36 -4.03 18.88
C ILE A 40 -46.95 -4.60 19.13
N GLY A 41 -46.05 -3.76 19.62
CA GLY A 41 -44.68 -4.13 19.95
C GLY A 41 -43.79 -2.91 20.22
N THR A 42 -42.64 -3.15 20.84
CA THR A 42 -41.65 -2.10 21.11
C THR A 42 -40.79 -1.87 19.88
N PRO A 43 -40.75 -0.64 19.31
CA PRO A 43 -39.84 -0.31 18.23
C PRO A 43 -38.38 -0.53 18.63
N ALA A 44 -37.55 -0.97 17.68
CA ALA A 44 -36.15 -1.28 17.90
C ALA A 44 -35.24 -0.67 16.84
N ASP A 45 -34.02 -0.33 17.26
CA ASP A 45 -32.94 0.05 16.36
C ASP A 45 -32.43 -1.20 15.62
N VAL A 46 -31.90 -1.01 14.41
CA VAL A 46 -31.26 -2.07 13.62
C VAL A 46 -29.81 -1.73 13.40
N THR A 47 -28.91 -2.69 13.64
CA THR A 47 -27.50 -2.56 13.30
C THR A 47 -27.20 -3.31 12.00
N ILE A 48 -26.67 -2.61 11.01
CA ILE A 48 -26.14 -3.21 9.79
C ILE A 48 -24.65 -3.45 9.99
N VAL A 49 -24.30 -4.72 10.20
CA VAL A 49 -22.90 -5.17 10.40
C VAL A 49 -22.18 -5.43 9.07
N ALA A 50 -22.91 -5.89 8.06
CA ALA A 50 -22.37 -6.14 6.72
C ALA A 50 -23.47 -5.95 5.67
N GLY A 51 -23.07 -5.60 4.45
CA GLY A 51 -24.01 -5.39 3.35
C GLY A 51 -23.38 -4.65 2.18
N LEU A 52 -24.01 -4.81 1.02
CA LEU A 52 -23.75 -4.02 -0.17
C LEU A 52 -24.51 -2.69 -0.07
N ILE A 53 -23.92 -1.63 -0.62
CA ILE A 53 -24.63 -0.37 -0.77
C ILE A 53 -25.84 -0.62 -1.72
N PRO A 54 -27.06 -0.24 -1.33
CA PRO A 54 -28.25 -0.42 -2.15
C PRO A 54 -28.12 0.17 -3.56
N PRO A 55 -28.95 -0.30 -4.52
CA PRO A 55 -28.97 0.22 -5.89
C PRO A 55 -29.24 1.73 -5.95
N GLY A 56 -28.79 2.36 -7.04
CA GLY A 56 -28.96 3.79 -7.30
C GLY A 56 -27.82 4.66 -6.75
N THR A 57 -26.70 4.05 -6.37
CA THR A 57 -25.47 4.77 -6.05
C THR A 57 -24.62 5.00 -7.29
N LYS A 58 -23.96 6.16 -7.33
CA LYS A 58 -23.03 6.53 -8.40
C LYS A 58 -21.89 5.52 -8.49
N LEU A 59 -21.43 5.28 -9.71
CA LEU A 59 -20.21 4.53 -9.95
C LEU A 59 -19.02 5.26 -9.33
N ARG A 60 -18.16 4.51 -8.63
CA ARG A 60 -16.85 5.01 -8.19
C ARG A 60 -15.95 5.16 -9.41
N TYR A 61 -15.22 6.27 -9.45
CA TYR A 61 -14.23 6.56 -10.48
C TYR A 61 -12.88 6.79 -9.82
N ILE A 62 -11.89 6.01 -10.22
CA ILE A 62 -10.51 6.12 -9.74
C ILE A 62 -9.64 6.61 -10.90
N GLN A 63 -8.94 7.70 -10.68
CA GLN A 63 -7.95 8.24 -11.60
C GLN A 63 -6.61 8.36 -10.88
N VAL A 64 -5.55 7.94 -11.55
CA VAL A 64 -4.18 8.03 -11.04
C VAL A 64 -3.37 8.83 -12.05
N ASP A 65 -2.97 10.03 -11.64
CA ASP A 65 -2.07 10.88 -12.41
C ASP A 65 -0.65 10.75 -11.84
N SER A 66 0.31 10.41 -12.70
CA SER A 66 1.70 10.20 -12.30
C SER A 66 2.66 10.97 -13.20
N SER A 67 3.63 11.63 -12.58
CA SER A 67 4.72 12.33 -13.26
C SER A 67 6.05 11.80 -12.75
N PHE A 68 7.03 11.71 -13.65
CA PHE A 68 8.38 11.29 -13.30
C PHE A 68 9.40 12.23 -13.93
N TYR A 69 10.55 12.38 -13.26
CA TYR A 69 11.70 13.08 -13.81
C TYR A 69 12.97 12.31 -13.50
N ARG A 70 13.94 12.41 -14.42
CA ARG A 70 15.27 11.82 -14.27
C ARG A 70 16.31 12.70 -14.97
N GLY A 71 17.38 13.00 -14.28
CA GLY A 71 18.56 13.68 -14.81
C GLY A 71 19.83 12.94 -14.39
N LEU A 72 20.76 12.80 -15.31
CA LEU A 72 22.07 12.20 -15.07
C LEU A 72 23.13 13.11 -15.68
N ALA A 73 24.16 13.43 -14.90
CA ALA A 73 25.36 14.09 -15.38
C ALA A 73 26.58 13.33 -14.85
N GLY A 74 27.62 13.22 -15.65
CA GLY A 74 28.81 12.47 -15.25
C GLY A 74 30.01 12.79 -16.11
N VAL A 75 31.16 12.36 -15.61
CA VAL A 75 32.47 12.49 -16.25
C VAL A 75 33.12 11.13 -16.31
N ARG A 76 33.94 10.91 -17.33
CA ARG A 76 34.72 9.69 -17.50
C ARG A 76 36.07 10.03 -18.11
N GLY A 77 37.06 9.19 -17.83
CA GLY A 77 38.40 9.37 -18.36
C GLY A 77 39.25 8.13 -18.24
N THR A 78 40.50 8.27 -18.68
CA THR A 78 41.54 7.24 -18.55
C THR A 78 42.69 7.76 -17.70
N LEU A 79 43.40 6.85 -17.05
CA LEU A 79 44.64 7.14 -16.33
C LEU A 79 45.74 6.28 -16.94
N GLY A 80 46.54 6.88 -17.82
CA GLY A 80 47.45 6.12 -18.69
C GLY A 80 46.68 5.15 -19.61
N ASP A 81 47.32 4.04 -19.99
CA ASP A 81 46.79 3.11 -20.98
C ASP A 81 45.89 2.02 -20.39
N ASN A 82 46.02 1.74 -19.09
CA ASN A 82 45.48 0.53 -18.47
C ASN A 82 44.34 0.78 -17.49
N TRP A 83 43.94 2.04 -17.26
CA TRP A 83 42.92 2.39 -16.28
C TRP A 83 41.88 3.32 -16.87
N SER A 84 40.63 3.07 -16.49
CA SER A 84 39.48 3.90 -16.81
C SER A 84 38.70 4.22 -15.54
N TRP A 85 38.09 5.39 -15.51
CA TRP A 85 37.27 5.83 -14.39
C TRP A 85 36.03 6.56 -14.90
N GLU A 86 34.97 6.53 -14.10
CA GLU A 86 33.72 7.23 -14.33
C GLU A 86 33.17 7.70 -12.98
N SER A 87 32.54 8.87 -12.96
CA SER A 87 31.75 9.33 -11.82
C SER A 87 30.52 10.07 -12.32
N GLY A 88 29.39 9.86 -11.66
CA GLY A 88 28.10 10.40 -12.04
C GLY A 88 27.28 10.89 -10.86
N VAL A 89 26.33 11.77 -11.16
CA VAL A 89 25.24 12.15 -10.27
C VAL A 89 23.92 11.90 -11.00
N LEU A 90 23.09 11.07 -10.40
CA LEU A 90 21.72 10.79 -10.81
C LEU A 90 20.76 11.50 -9.87
N VAL A 91 19.77 12.19 -10.41
CA VAL A 91 18.58 12.65 -9.68
C VAL A 91 17.37 12.06 -10.37
N SER A 92 16.51 11.38 -9.61
CA SER A 92 15.27 10.79 -10.09
C SER A 92 14.16 11.00 -9.07
N GLY A 93 12.93 11.13 -9.52
CA GLY A 93 11.79 11.19 -8.64
C GLY A 93 10.47 10.99 -9.37
N ALA A 94 9.44 10.69 -8.59
CA ALA A 94 8.08 10.56 -9.08
C ALA A 94 7.10 11.25 -8.13
N TYR A 95 6.01 11.73 -8.69
CA TYR A 95 4.85 12.21 -7.95
C TYR A 95 3.60 11.55 -8.52
N SER A 96 2.78 11.00 -7.63
CA SER A 96 1.50 10.37 -7.96
C SER A 96 0.37 11.04 -7.17
N HIS A 97 -0.72 11.34 -7.84
CA HIS A 97 -1.98 11.77 -7.23
C HIS A 97 -3.08 10.82 -7.67
N GLU A 98 -3.65 10.09 -6.71
CA GLU A 98 -4.82 9.25 -6.90
C GLU A 98 -6.07 10.02 -6.42
N THR A 99 -7.07 10.06 -7.28
CA THR A 99 -8.37 10.67 -7.00
C THR A 99 -9.44 9.60 -7.12
N GLU A 100 -10.16 9.35 -6.05
CA GLU A 100 -11.29 8.44 -6.00
C GLU A 100 -12.59 9.21 -5.71
N LYS A 101 -13.47 9.30 -6.70
CA LYS A 101 -14.73 10.05 -6.65
C LYS A 101 -15.92 9.16 -6.32
N ASN A 102 -16.99 9.78 -5.81
CA ASN A 102 -18.28 9.17 -5.51
C ASN A 102 -18.20 8.06 -4.45
N ILE A 103 -17.36 8.27 -3.44
CA ILE A 103 -17.31 7.41 -2.27
C ILE A 103 -18.08 8.08 -1.13
N TYR A 104 -18.80 7.31 -0.31
CA TYR A 104 -19.57 7.88 0.79
C TYR A 104 -18.71 8.19 1.98
N ARG A 105 -19.01 9.33 2.59
CA ARG A 105 -18.56 9.70 3.92
C ARG A 105 -19.43 9.02 4.97
N GLU A 106 -18.83 8.27 5.88
CA GLU A 106 -19.51 7.49 6.91
C GLU A 106 -20.34 8.39 7.83
N SER A 107 -19.78 9.50 8.30
CA SER A 107 -20.46 10.48 9.14
C SER A 107 -21.70 11.07 8.46
N LEU A 108 -21.63 11.33 7.16
CA LEU A 108 -22.75 11.87 6.38
C LEU A 108 -23.82 10.79 6.15
N LEU A 109 -23.41 9.54 5.94
CA LEU A 109 -24.31 8.40 5.88
C LEU A 109 -25.04 8.16 7.20
N ARG A 110 -24.33 8.21 8.33
CA ARG A 110 -24.93 8.07 9.67
C ARG A 110 -25.90 9.23 9.96
N LYS A 111 -25.56 10.46 9.56
CA LYS A 111 -26.49 11.61 9.64
C LYS A 111 -27.74 11.40 8.77
N ALA A 112 -27.60 10.87 7.56
CA ALA A 112 -28.73 10.58 6.69
C ALA A 112 -29.62 9.43 7.21
N LEU A 113 -29.02 8.40 7.82
CA LEU A 113 -29.73 7.32 8.52
C LEU A 113 -30.48 7.82 9.76
N GLY A 114 -29.97 8.86 10.44
CA GLY A 114 -30.57 9.42 11.65
C GLY A 114 -31.79 10.34 11.43
N ARG A 115 -32.11 10.69 10.17
CA ARG A 115 -33.27 11.55 9.87
C ARG A 115 -34.58 10.79 10.12
N THR A 116 -35.62 11.53 10.50
CA THR A 116 -36.93 10.97 10.90
C THR A 116 -38.05 11.25 9.91
N ASP A 117 -37.72 11.82 8.75
CA ASP A 117 -38.65 12.21 7.71
C ASP A 117 -38.31 11.51 6.37
N ALA A 118 -39.06 11.84 5.31
CA ALA A 118 -38.89 11.24 3.99
C ALA A 118 -37.51 11.51 3.33
N THR A 119 -36.67 12.38 3.90
CA THR A 119 -35.30 12.63 3.44
C THR A 119 -34.27 11.73 4.12
N ALA A 120 -34.71 10.79 4.97
CA ALA A 120 -33.85 9.76 5.55
C ALA A 120 -33.31 8.81 4.48
N TYR A 121 -32.07 8.36 4.70
CA TYR A 121 -31.49 7.31 3.88
C TYR A 121 -32.17 5.97 4.21
N ASN A 122 -32.65 5.30 3.17
CA ASN A 122 -33.13 3.92 3.24
C ASN A 122 -31.97 2.97 2.90
N PRO A 123 -31.41 2.23 3.87
CA PRO A 123 -30.35 1.26 3.61
C PRO A 123 -30.89 -0.07 3.03
N PHE A 124 -32.19 -0.20 2.85
CA PHE A 124 -32.83 -1.38 2.27
C PHE A 124 -33.18 -1.10 0.80
N PRO A 125 -33.04 -2.09 -0.11
CA PRO A 125 -33.40 -1.93 -1.53
C PRO A 125 -34.92 -1.90 -1.78
N VAL A 126 -35.73 -1.81 -0.71
CA VAL A 126 -37.20 -1.90 -0.72
C VAL A 126 -37.81 -1.00 0.36
N THR A 127 -39.10 -0.73 0.26
CA THR A 127 -39.94 -0.22 1.37
C THR A 127 -40.74 -1.36 2.00
N PHE A 128 -41.31 -1.10 3.18
CA PHE A 128 -42.13 -2.06 3.93
C PHE A 128 -43.52 -1.49 4.22
N LYS A 129 -44.48 -2.37 4.52
CA LYS A 129 -45.84 -2.02 4.98
C LYS A 129 -46.38 -3.07 5.95
N VAL A 130 -47.43 -2.72 6.69
CA VAL A 130 -48.16 -3.67 7.55
C VAL A 130 -49.33 -4.29 6.79
N VAL A 131 -49.37 -5.62 6.70
CA VAL A 131 -50.50 -6.40 6.15
C VAL A 131 -50.78 -7.55 7.11
N ASN A 132 -52.05 -7.76 7.47
CA ASN A 132 -52.46 -8.86 8.36
C ASN A 132 -51.61 -8.95 9.64
N ASN A 133 -51.33 -7.80 10.27
CA ASN A 133 -50.54 -7.68 11.49
C ASN A 133 -49.08 -8.18 11.36
N GLN A 134 -48.51 -8.11 10.16
CA GLN A 134 -47.11 -8.44 9.87
C GLN A 134 -46.46 -7.37 9.00
N VAL A 135 -45.15 -7.14 9.20
CA VAL A 135 -44.35 -6.29 8.31
C VAL A 135 -43.97 -7.11 7.10
N VAL A 136 -44.35 -6.64 5.91
CA VAL A 136 -44.04 -7.28 4.63
C VAL A 136 -43.33 -6.28 3.71
N VAL A 137 -42.55 -6.80 2.77
CA VAL A 137 -41.97 -6.00 1.67
C VAL A 137 -43.12 -5.39 0.85
N ASP A 138 -43.02 -4.09 0.55
CA ASP A 138 -44.00 -3.36 -0.25
C ASP A 138 -43.59 -3.29 -1.72
N LYS A 139 -42.45 -2.65 -2.01
CA LYS A 139 -41.94 -2.45 -3.37
C LYS A 139 -40.44 -2.12 -3.38
N PRO A 140 -39.75 -2.28 -4.52
CA PRO A 140 -38.39 -1.76 -4.71
C PRO A 140 -38.30 -0.26 -4.41
N TYR A 141 -37.16 0.15 -3.86
CA TYR A 141 -36.89 1.54 -3.50
C TYR A 141 -35.46 1.93 -3.86
N VAL A 142 -35.33 3.15 -4.37
CA VAL A 142 -34.04 3.79 -4.66
C VAL A 142 -34.07 5.15 -3.96
N ASN A 143 -33.02 5.44 -3.21
CA ASN A 143 -32.87 6.75 -2.57
C ASN A 143 -32.74 7.83 -3.66
N PRO A 144 -33.48 8.95 -3.56
CA PRO A 144 -33.33 10.04 -4.51
C PRO A 144 -31.96 10.71 -4.36
N ASP A 145 -31.48 11.33 -5.44
CA ASP A 145 -30.19 12.03 -5.48
C ASP A 145 -30.08 13.09 -4.37
N SER A 146 -31.17 13.75 -3.98
CA SER A 146 -31.19 14.71 -2.88
C SER A 146 -30.79 14.12 -1.52
N VAL A 147 -30.91 12.81 -1.34
CA VAL A 147 -30.49 12.08 -0.13
C VAL A 147 -29.07 11.54 -0.27
N THR A 148 -28.68 11.08 -1.45
CA THR A 148 -27.38 10.41 -1.69
C THR A 148 -26.25 11.38 -2.04
N GLU A 149 -26.51 12.42 -2.83
CA GLU A 149 -25.51 13.41 -3.27
C GLU A 149 -24.73 14.05 -2.11
N PRO A 150 -25.37 14.49 -1.02
CA PRO A 150 -24.65 15.13 0.07
C PRO A 150 -23.70 14.19 0.82
N MET A 151 -23.80 12.88 0.62
CA MET A 151 -22.92 11.89 1.26
C MET A 151 -21.67 11.59 0.46
N TYR A 152 -21.65 11.92 -0.84
CA TYR A 152 -20.50 11.68 -1.70
C TYR A 152 -19.39 12.70 -1.47
N ASP A 153 -18.16 12.20 -1.50
CA ASP A 153 -16.97 13.03 -1.48
C ASP A 153 -15.85 12.38 -2.32
N THR A 154 -14.70 13.03 -2.39
CA THR A 154 -13.53 12.58 -3.14
C THR A 154 -12.37 12.26 -2.20
N ASP A 155 -11.94 11.00 -2.18
CA ASP A 155 -10.71 10.57 -1.51
C ASP A 155 -9.51 10.93 -2.41
N ASN A 156 -8.61 11.76 -1.89
CA ASN A 156 -7.39 12.16 -2.57
C ASN A 156 -6.16 11.62 -1.82
N ARG A 157 -5.30 10.91 -2.55
CA ARG A 157 -4.07 10.30 -2.02
C ARG A 157 -2.89 10.74 -2.85
N TYR A 158 -1.77 10.96 -2.19
CA TYR A 158 -0.59 11.53 -2.79
C TYR A 158 0.63 10.68 -2.44
N GLY A 159 1.56 10.58 -3.39
CA GLY A 159 2.81 9.87 -3.23
C GLY A 159 3.94 10.65 -3.89
N LYS A 160 5.08 10.72 -3.22
CA LYS A 160 6.28 11.38 -3.73
C LYS A 160 7.51 10.55 -3.41
N THR A 161 8.31 10.28 -4.42
CA THR A 161 9.59 9.60 -4.27
C THR A 161 10.71 10.45 -4.84
N ARG A 162 11.89 10.37 -4.22
CA ARG A 162 13.09 11.00 -4.72
C ARG A 162 14.30 10.15 -4.40
N ILE A 163 15.18 10.01 -5.38
CA ILE A 163 16.47 9.35 -5.25
C ILE A 163 17.52 10.30 -5.83
N VAL A 164 18.57 10.54 -5.06
CA VAL A 164 19.79 11.20 -5.52
C VAL A 164 20.93 10.21 -5.30
N THR A 165 21.68 9.92 -6.34
CA THR A 165 22.85 9.03 -6.26
C THR A 165 24.06 9.78 -6.78
N TRP A 166 25.16 9.71 -6.04
CA TRP A 166 26.49 9.95 -6.57
C TRP A 166 27.24 8.62 -6.60
N ASP A 167 27.90 8.32 -7.70
CA ASP A 167 28.73 7.14 -7.82
C ASP A 167 30.07 7.46 -8.48
N ALA A 168 31.08 6.66 -8.14
CA ALA A 168 32.38 6.69 -8.77
C ALA A 168 32.93 5.26 -8.87
N LYS A 169 33.54 4.94 -10.02
CA LYS A 169 34.19 3.65 -10.25
C LYS A 169 35.50 3.85 -11.01
N ILE A 170 36.47 2.99 -10.69
CA ILE A 170 37.75 2.90 -11.36
C ILE A 170 38.03 1.43 -11.66
N ALA A 171 38.50 1.13 -12.86
CA ALA A 171 38.84 -0.22 -13.27
C ALA A 171 40.07 -0.21 -14.17
N GLY A 172 40.89 -1.24 -14.05
CA GLY A 172 42.09 -1.37 -14.85
C GLY A 172 42.87 -2.64 -14.62
N GLU A 173 44.03 -2.68 -15.24
CA GLU A 173 44.94 -3.81 -15.19
C GLU A 173 46.21 -3.45 -14.42
N LEU A 174 46.64 -4.37 -13.54
CA LEU A 174 47.94 -4.31 -12.87
C LEU A 174 49.00 -5.02 -13.73
N TRP A 175 50.00 -5.62 -13.06
CA TRP A 175 51.05 -6.39 -13.72
C TRP A 175 50.57 -7.78 -14.19
N LYS A 176 51.35 -8.38 -15.10
CA LYS A 176 51.17 -9.76 -15.57
C LYS A 176 51.52 -10.74 -14.45
N LEU A 177 50.73 -11.80 -14.29
CA LEU A 177 51.01 -12.84 -13.30
C LEU A 177 52.37 -13.52 -13.58
N PRO A 178 53.19 -13.80 -12.55
CA PRO A 178 54.58 -14.24 -12.71
C PRO A 178 54.73 -15.63 -13.36
N PHE A 179 53.66 -16.42 -13.40
CA PHE A 179 53.60 -17.78 -13.96
C PHE A 179 53.01 -17.84 -15.38
N GLY A 180 53.11 -16.74 -16.14
CA GLY A 180 52.70 -16.67 -17.55
C GLY A 180 51.21 -16.41 -17.79
N GLY A 181 50.42 -16.23 -16.72
CA GLY A 181 49.01 -15.85 -16.80
C GLY A 181 48.79 -14.44 -17.36
N GLY A 182 47.54 -14.01 -17.45
CA GLY A 182 47.20 -12.66 -17.92
C GLY A 182 47.56 -11.57 -16.91
N ARG A 183 47.19 -10.32 -17.23
CA ARG A 183 47.26 -9.21 -16.29
C ARG A 183 46.17 -9.34 -15.23
N ILE A 184 46.50 -8.99 -13.99
CA ILE A 184 45.51 -8.94 -12.91
C ILE A 184 44.55 -7.79 -13.21
N GLN A 185 43.25 -8.08 -13.23
CA GLN A 185 42.21 -7.08 -13.44
C GLN A 185 41.63 -6.68 -12.10
N VAL A 186 41.46 -5.38 -11.88
CA VAL A 186 40.89 -4.84 -10.64
C VAL A 186 39.85 -3.78 -10.96
N ALA A 187 38.80 -3.74 -10.15
CA ALA A 187 37.82 -2.67 -10.15
C ALA A 187 37.47 -2.31 -8.72
N ALA A 188 37.19 -1.03 -8.50
CA ALA A 188 36.66 -0.55 -7.23
C ALA A 188 35.68 0.58 -7.49
N GLY A 189 34.71 0.74 -6.60
CA GLY A 189 33.78 1.85 -6.70
C GLY A 189 33.11 2.17 -5.37
N ALA A 190 32.49 3.34 -5.34
CA ALA A 190 31.72 3.84 -4.22
C ALA A 190 30.42 4.46 -4.72
N GLU A 191 29.38 4.39 -3.89
CA GLU A 191 28.07 4.99 -4.13
C GLU A 191 27.60 5.69 -2.84
N LEU A 192 27.05 6.88 -2.99
CA LEU A 192 26.27 7.58 -1.97
C LEU A 192 24.87 7.79 -2.52
N ARG A 193 23.84 7.35 -1.80
CA ARG A 193 22.45 7.41 -2.23
C ARG A 193 21.56 7.99 -1.14
N TRP A 194 20.80 9.02 -1.49
CA TRP A 194 19.78 9.62 -0.65
C TRP A 194 18.40 9.32 -1.22
N GLU A 195 17.56 8.70 -0.42
CA GLU A 195 16.22 8.27 -0.79
C GLU A 195 15.20 8.94 0.13
N SER A 196 14.09 9.43 -0.45
CA SER A 196 12.92 9.88 0.30
C SER A 196 11.64 9.31 -0.29
N TYR A 197 10.72 8.98 0.61
CA TYR A 197 9.39 8.48 0.31
C TYR A 197 8.41 9.22 1.21
N ASP A 198 7.46 9.91 0.60
CA ASP A 198 6.37 10.59 1.28
C ASP A 198 5.05 10.09 0.69
N ALA A 199 4.13 9.65 1.53
CA ALA A 199 2.77 9.30 1.12
C ALA A 199 1.79 9.93 2.10
N TRP A 200 0.83 10.70 1.61
CA TRP A 200 -0.13 11.38 2.46
C TRP A 200 -1.51 11.41 1.83
N LYS A 201 -2.51 11.72 2.63
CA LYS A 201 -3.91 11.76 2.18
C LYS A 201 -4.55 13.10 2.52
N ALA A 202 -5.60 13.46 1.78
CA ALA A 202 -6.42 14.61 2.12
C ALA A 202 -7.14 14.40 3.48
N PRO A 203 -7.60 15.48 4.14
CA PRO A 203 -8.44 15.37 5.34
C PRO A 203 -9.56 14.34 5.18
N TYR A 204 -9.84 13.59 6.24
CA TYR A 204 -10.84 12.53 6.31
C TYR A 204 -10.52 11.25 5.53
N ALA A 205 -9.59 11.32 4.56
CA ALA A 205 -9.01 10.14 3.91
C ALA A 205 -7.85 9.62 4.75
N GLY A 206 -7.99 8.43 5.32
CA GLY A 206 -6.97 7.82 6.19
C GLY A 206 -7.01 8.28 7.64
N LEU A 207 -7.18 9.57 7.92
CA LEU A 207 -7.41 10.09 9.28
C LEU A 207 -8.33 11.31 9.26
N ASN A 208 -9.19 11.41 10.28
CA ASN A 208 -10.05 12.57 10.48
C ASN A 208 -9.26 13.73 11.13
N PRO A 209 -9.51 15.00 10.75
CA PRO A 209 -8.87 16.15 11.37
C PRO A 209 -9.07 16.22 12.88
N ALA A 210 -8.13 16.83 13.59
CA ALA A 210 -8.26 17.10 15.03
C ALA A 210 -9.54 17.90 15.33
N GLY A 211 -10.26 17.52 16.38
CA GLY A 211 -11.54 18.08 16.80
C GLY A 211 -12.78 17.47 16.15
N SER A 212 -12.63 16.57 15.16
CA SER A 212 -13.78 16.04 14.40
C SER A 212 -14.80 15.27 15.26
N GLY A 213 -14.37 14.69 16.39
CA GLY A 213 -15.25 13.98 17.32
C GLY A 213 -16.28 14.88 18.02
N ALA A 214 -16.07 16.20 18.05
CA ALA A 214 -17.03 17.16 18.60
C ALA A 214 -18.24 17.36 17.66
N ASP A 215 -18.05 17.20 16.35
CA ASP A 215 -19.11 17.39 15.35
C ASP A 215 -20.06 16.20 15.25
N PHE A 216 -19.56 14.99 15.54
CA PHE A 216 -20.35 13.76 15.54
C PHE A 216 -19.66 12.67 16.38
N PRO A 217 -20.36 11.98 17.31
CA PRO A 217 -19.75 11.05 18.27
C PRO A 217 -18.94 9.88 17.66
N TYR A 218 -19.18 9.56 16.38
CA TYR A 218 -18.51 8.47 15.66
C TYR A 218 -17.44 8.97 14.67
N LEU A 219 -17.25 10.29 14.50
CA LEU A 219 -16.21 10.85 13.62
C LEU A 219 -14.90 11.00 14.41
N ARG A 220 -14.24 9.88 14.71
CA ARG A 220 -13.05 9.84 15.58
C ARG A 220 -11.78 10.20 14.83
N GLU A 221 -10.86 10.90 15.47
CA GLU A 221 -9.59 11.37 14.86
C GLU A 221 -8.64 10.24 14.46
N ASP A 222 -8.72 9.10 15.15
CA ASP A 222 -7.93 7.89 14.88
C ASP A 222 -8.56 6.97 13.82
N ASP A 223 -9.63 7.41 13.17
CA ASP A 223 -10.29 6.70 12.08
C ASP A 223 -10.35 7.56 10.82
N ASN A 224 -10.73 6.93 9.71
CA ASN A 224 -11.08 7.58 8.47
C ASN A 224 -12.61 7.72 8.36
N ASP A 225 -13.08 8.62 7.49
CA ASP A 225 -14.52 8.84 7.33
C ASP A 225 -15.03 8.39 5.97
N PHE A 226 -14.28 7.59 5.20
CA PHE A 226 -14.79 7.00 3.97
C PHE A 226 -15.18 5.55 4.20
N ILE A 227 -16.37 5.14 3.76
CA ILE A 227 -16.83 3.77 4.02
C ILE A 227 -15.93 2.72 3.36
N ALA A 228 -15.70 1.62 4.07
CA ALA A 228 -14.90 0.48 3.60
C ALA A 228 -13.45 0.85 3.23
N MET A 229 -12.93 1.90 3.86
CA MET A 229 -11.53 2.27 3.84
C MET A 229 -10.92 2.03 5.22
N SER A 230 -9.62 1.78 5.23
CA SER A 230 -8.84 1.61 6.46
C SER A 230 -8.22 2.95 6.86
N PRO A 231 -8.19 3.27 8.17
CA PRO A 231 -7.39 4.38 8.63
C PRO A 231 -5.91 4.10 8.38
N ASN A 232 -5.22 5.09 7.85
CA ASN A 232 -3.78 5.07 7.61
C ASN A 232 -3.29 6.50 7.74
N GLY A 233 -2.28 6.73 8.58
CA GLY A 233 -1.60 8.01 8.68
C GLY A 233 -0.68 8.26 7.49
N ASP A 234 -0.12 9.47 7.47
CA ASP A 234 0.89 9.85 6.49
C ASP A 234 2.20 9.11 6.77
N VAL A 235 2.87 8.69 5.70
CA VAL A 235 4.16 8.00 5.73
C VAL A 235 5.24 8.97 5.28
N HIS A 236 6.25 9.16 6.12
CA HIS A 236 7.44 9.97 5.81
C HIS A 236 8.69 9.19 6.15
N ALA A 237 9.41 8.75 5.12
CA ALA A 237 10.60 7.92 5.28
C ALA A 237 11.77 8.46 4.45
N ARG A 238 12.97 8.42 5.04
CA ARG A 238 14.21 8.86 4.39
C ARG A 238 15.35 7.93 4.76
N GLN A 239 16.25 7.69 3.82
CA GLN A 239 17.42 6.84 4.02
C GLN A 239 18.63 7.41 3.27
N GLU A 240 19.78 7.30 3.91
CA GLU A 240 21.07 7.42 3.27
C GLU A 240 21.72 6.04 3.18
N VAL A 241 22.27 5.71 2.01
CA VAL A 241 23.00 4.49 1.75
C VAL A 241 24.39 4.85 1.26
N GLN A 242 25.40 4.30 1.92
CA GLN A 242 26.79 4.43 1.53
C GLN A 242 27.27 3.04 1.13
N SER A 243 27.84 2.88 -0.07
CA SER A 243 28.37 1.61 -0.54
C SER A 243 29.78 1.76 -1.04
N GLY A 244 30.60 0.74 -0.79
CA GLY A 244 31.90 0.57 -1.40
C GLY A 244 32.06 -0.87 -1.87
N TYR A 245 32.72 -1.07 -3.01
CA TYR A 245 33.05 -2.40 -3.50
C TYR A 245 34.45 -2.45 -4.11
N ALA A 246 35.02 -3.65 -4.08
CA ALA A 246 36.25 -3.98 -4.79
C ALA A 246 36.14 -5.37 -5.39
N GLU A 247 36.65 -5.53 -6.60
CA GLU A 247 36.69 -6.77 -7.35
C GLU A 247 38.08 -6.99 -7.93
N ILE A 248 38.49 -8.25 -7.97
CA ILE A 248 39.74 -8.69 -8.59
C ILE A 248 39.47 -9.93 -9.43
N SER A 249 40.08 -9.98 -10.60
CA SER A 249 40.15 -11.18 -11.44
C SER A 249 41.60 -11.54 -11.75
N LEU A 250 41.89 -12.83 -11.61
CA LEU A 250 43.19 -13.45 -11.73
C LEU A 250 43.14 -14.46 -12.89
N PRO A 251 43.50 -14.06 -14.12
CA PRO A 251 43.58 -14.97 -15.27
C PRO A 251 44.83 -15.84 -15.18
N LEU A 252 44.77 -16.91 -14.38
CA LEU A 252 45.91 -17.78 -14.09
C LEU A 252 46.43 -18.51 -15.33
N VAL A 253 45.51 -18.98 -16.18
CA VAL A 253 45.84 -19.66 -17.43
C VAL A 253 45.13 -18.98 -18.59
N ASN A 254 45.90 -18.64 -19.61
CA ASN A 254 45.48 -18.07 -20.87
C ASN A 254 46.05 -18.91 -22.03
N GLN A 255 45.86 -18.43 -23.26
CA GLN A 255 46.33 -19.14 -24.45
C GLN A 255 47.86 -19.30 -24.50
N GLU A 256 48.62 -18.35 -23.94
CA GLU A 256 50.08 -18.32 -23.97
C GLU A 256 50.72 -19.33 -23.01
N ASN A 257 50.06 -19.66 -21.89
CA ASN A 257 50.55 -20.60 -20.88
C ASN A 257 49.64 -21.81 -20.67
N SER A 258 48.79 -22.12 -21.66
CA SER A 258 47.87 -23.27 -21.61
C SER A 258 48.61 -24.61 -21.54
N PHE A 259 48.01 -25.58 -20.83
CA PHE A 259 48.50 -26.95 -20.74
C PHE A 259 47.34 -27.95 -20.66
N PHE A 260 47.65 -29.25 -20.68
CA PHE A 260 46.62 -30.30 -20.74
C PHE A 260 45.57 -30.15 -19.64
N GLY A 261 44.29 -30.04 -20.04
CA GLY A 261 43.15 -29.86 -19.13
C GLY A 261 42.98 -28.43 -18.59
N PHE A 262 43.83 -27.49 -18.98
CA PHE A 262 43.77 -26.08 -18.59
C PHE A 262 44.06 -25.21 -19.80
N HIS A 263 43.07 -25.02 -20.66
CA HIS A 263 43.12 -24.06 -21.75
C HIS A 263 42.91 -22.63 -21.25
N HIS A 264 42.07 -22.47 -20.21
CA HIS A 264 41.89 -21.19 -19.53
C HIS A 264 41.44 -21.43 -18.08
N LEU A 265 41.95 -20.62 -17.16
CA LEU A 265 41.57 -20.65 -15.75
C LEU A 265 41.62 -19.23 -15.21
N GLU A 266 40.50 -18.78 -14.68
CA GLU A 266 40.35 -17.46 -14.07
C GLU A 266 39.69 -17.60 -12.71
N LEU A 267 40.27 -16.93 -11.72
CA LEU A 267 39.69 -16.81 -10.38
C LEU A 267 39.23 -15.37 -10.16
N GLY A 268 38.03 -15.22 -9.62
CA GLY A 268 37.49 -13.91 -9.26
C GLY A 268 37.14 -13.85 -7.77
N ALA A 269 37.38 -12.70 -7.17
CA ALA A 269 36.91 -12.38 -5.83
C ALA A 269 36.36 -10.95 -5.80
N ALA A 270 35.30 -10.73 -5.05
CA ALA A 270 34.70 -9.43 -4.84
C ALA A 270 34.15 -9.29 -3.43
N ILE A 271 34.14 -8.07 -2.93
CA ILE A 271 33.51 -7.71 -1.67
C ILE A 271 32.77 -6.40 -1.84
N ARG A 272 31.55 -6.33 -1.30
CA ARG A 272 30.75 -5.11 -1.22
C ARG A 272 30.37 -4.88 0.23
N HIS A 273 30.54 -3.65 0.69
CA HIS A 273 30.08 -3.18 1.99
C HIS A 273 29.04 -2.08 1.78
N GLU A 274 27.95 -2.13 2.52
CA GLU A 274 26.86 -1.16 2.49
C GLU A 274 26.47 -0.75 3.90
N ARG A 275 26.31 0.56 4.11
CA ARG A 275 25.83 1.15 5.35
C ARG A 275 24.54 1.92 5.08
N PHE A 276 23.48 1.52 5.77
CA PHE A 276 22.14 2.07 5.66
C PHE A 276 21.83 2.87 6.93
N SER A 277 21.43 4.13 6.79
CA SER A 277 21.15 5.02 7.94
C SER A 277 20.06 4.52 8.90
N ILE A 278 19.17 3.63 8.43
CA ILE A 278 18.01 3.12 9.17
C ILE A 278 17.92 1.58 9.26
N HIS A 279 18.83 0.85 8.61
CA HIS A 279 18.78 -0.64 8.55
C HIS A 279 20.10 -1.33 8.94
N GLY A 280 21.12 -0.58 9.36
CA GLY A 280 22.41 -1.13 9.76
C GLY A 280 23.37 -1.33 8.59
N GLU A 281 24.20 -2.37 8.64
CA GLU A 281 25.31 -2.58 7.72
C GLU A 281 25.30 -4.00 7.15
N SER A 282 25.83 -4.16 5.94
CA SER A 282 25.97 -5.45 5.27
C SER A 282 27.31 -5.56 4.55
N THR A 283 27.95 -6.73 4.62
CA THR A 283 29.16 -7.05 3.86
C THR A 283 28.94 -8.35 3.13
N THR A 284 28.96 -8.33 1.80
CA THR A 284 28.66 -9.49 0.97
C THR A 284 29.88 -9.89 0.13
N PRO A 285 30.47 -11.08 0.36
CA PRO A 285 31.53 -11.60 -0.48
C PRO A 285 31.01 -12.32 -1.73
N LYS A 286 31.86 -12.42 -2.74
CA LYS A 286 31.66 -13.25 -3.93
C LYS A 286 32.99 -13.87 -4.37
N TYR A 287 32.94 -15.15 -4.72
CA TYR A 287 34.05 -15.89 -5.32
C TYR A 287 33.57 -16.57 -6.60
N SER A 288 34.43 -16.62 -7.62
CA SER A 288 34.11 -17.28 -8.88
C SER A 288 35.31 -17.99 -9.48
N VAL A 289 35.04 -19.08 -10.18
CA VAL A 289 36.01 -19.84 -10.97
C VAL A 289 35.45 -20.00 -12.37
N LEU A 290 36.27 -19.67 -13.36
CA LEU A 290 36.01 -19.98 -14.76
C LEU A 290 37.12 -20.89 -15.26
N TRP A 291 36.76 -22.09 -15.65
CA TRP A 291 37.71 -23.12 -16.10
C TRP A 291 37.29 -23.63 -17.47
N ALA A 292 38.18 -23.50 -18.45
CA ALA A 292 38.04 -24.12 -19.75
C ALA A 292 39.09 -25.23 -19.88
N PRO A 293 38.71 -26.51 -19.78
CA PRO A 293 39.65 -27.60 -20.01
C PRO A 293 40.06 -27.74 -21.47
N THR A 294 39.20 -27.31 -22.40
CA THR A 294 39.42 -27.37 -23.85
C THR A 294 38.94 -26.07 -24.51
N PRO A 295 39.29 -25.78 -25.77
CA PRO A 295 38.79 -24.59 -26.48
C PRO A 295 37.26 -24.57 -26.67
N TRP A 296 36.59 -25.73 -26.66
CA TRP A 296 35.16 -25.88 -26.92
C TRP A 296 34.32 -26.07 -25.66
N LEU A 297 34.93 -26.28 -24.48
CA LEU A 297 34.25 -26.48 -23.21
C LEU A 297 34.68 -25.44 -22.17
N LYS A 298 33.70 -24.77 -21.57
CA LYS A 298 33.90 -23.80 -20.48
C LYS A 298 32.93 -24.10 -19.35
N MET A 299 33.45 -24.15 -18.13
CA MET A 299 32.71 -24.32 -16.90
C MET A 299 32.86 -23.07 -16.03
N ARG A 300 31.79 -22.71 -15.33
CA ARG A 300 31.77 -21.59 -14.39
C ARG A 300 31.14 -22.05 -13.09
N ALA A 301 31.80 -21.75 -11.98
CA ALA A 301 31.27 -21.91 -10.64
C ALA A 301 31.37 -20.58 -9.89
N SER A 302 30.40 -20.30 -9.03
CA SER A 302 30.41 -19.09 -8.19
C SER A 302 29.69 -19.32 -6.89
N TYR A 303 30.16 -18.64 -5.84
CA TYR A 303 29.52 -18.53 -4.55
C TYR A 303 29.39 -17.04 -4.20
N ASN A 304 28.21 -16.59 -3.78
CA ASN A 304 27.96 -15.21 -3.41
C ASN A 304 26.91 -15.11 -2.31
N GLU A 305 27.08 -14.12 -1.44
CA GLU A 305 26.02 -13.65 -0.55
C GLU A 305 25.35 -12.41 -1.14
N SER A 306 24.12 -12.11 -0.73
CA SER A 306 23.42 -10.90 -1.13
C SER A 306 22.54 -10.41 0.01
N PHE A 307 22.41 -9.09 0.14
CA PHE A 307 21.54 -8.45 1.11
C PHE A 307 20.60 -7.48 0.41
N ARG A 308 19.37 -7.37 0.91
CA ARG A 308 18.40 -6.36 0.48
C ARG A 308 17.73 -5.80 1.72
N ALA A 309 18.04 -4.54 2.03
CA ALA A 309 17.30 -3.80 3.04
C ALA A 309 15.82 -3.66 2.64
N PRO A 310 14.88 -3.63 3.60
CA PRO A 310 13.49 -3.23 3.36
C PRO A 310 13.42 -1.88 2.62
N ASN A 311 12.41 -1.71 1.76
CA ASN A 311 12.22 -0.44 1.07
C ASN A 311 11.59 0.60 2.01
N LEU A 312 11.71 1.89 1.67
CA LEU A 312 11.19 2.98 2.50
C LEU A 312 9.68 2.90 2.79
N ALA A 313 8.90 2.36 1.86
CA ALA A 313 7.46 2.16 2.05
C ALA A 313 7.12 1.03 3.05
N GLN A 314 8.09 0.15 3.34
CA GLN A 314 7.98 -0.93 4.32
C GLN A 314 8.55 -0.55 5.70
N THR A 315 9.31 0.54 5.79
CA THR A 315 9.99 0.92 7.05
C THR A 315 9.08 1.72 7.99
N ASP A 316 8.04 2.37 7.47
CA ASP A 316 6.97 2.90 8.33
C ASP A 316 5.98 1.78 8.66
N THR A 317 6.17 1.20 9.84
CA THR A 317 5.33 0.13 10.38
C THR A 317 4.18 0.66 11.23
N SER A 318 3.75 1.92 11.02
CA SER A 318 2.54 2.43 11.66
C SER A 318 1.43 1.38 11.52
N PRO A 319 0.84 0.90 12.63
CA PRO A 319 0.01 -0.28 12.61
C PRO A 319 -1.13 -0.09 11.63
N LEU A 320 -1.10 -0.90 10.59
CA LEU A 320 -2.11 -0.91 9.56
C LEU A 320 -3.39 -1.48 10.18
N LEU A 321 -4.32 -0.60 10.55
CA LEU A 321 -5.65 -0.99 10.98
C LEU A 321 -6.39 -1.49 9.73
N ARG A 322 -6.39 -2.81 9.53
CA ARG A 322 -7.06 -3.46 8.42
C ARG A 322 -8.45 -3.89 8.85
N VAL A 323 -9.40 -3.84 7.91
CA VAL A 323 -10.71 -4.47 8.10
C VAL A 323 -10.47 -5.98 8.15
N ASN A 324 -10.25 -6.52 9.34
CA ASN A 324 -10.32 -7.95 9.58
C ASN A 324 -11.76 -8.28 9.98
N TYR A 325 -12.35 -9.18 9.21
CA TYR A 325 -13.70 -9.75 9.24
C TYR A 325 -14.64 -9.36 10.40
N THR A 326 -15.88 -9.01 10.03
CA THR A 326 -17.05 -9.02 10.93
C THR A 326 -17.14 -10.35 11.67
N ALA A 327 -17.17 -10.31 13.00
CA ALA A 327 -17.57 -11.44 13.81
C ALA A 327 -19.00 -11.87 13.40
N ASP A 328 -19.16 -13.11 12.97
CA ASP A 328 -20.45 -13.73 12.69
C ASP A 328 -20.87 -14.54 13.92
N PRO A 329 -21.66 -13.97 14.85
CA PRO A 329 -22.07 -14.67 16.08
C PRO A 329 -22.94 -15.91 15.79
N TYR A 330 -23.48 -16.06 14.58
CA TYR A 330 -24.28 -17.22 14.19
C TYR A 330 -23.42 -18.41 13.71
N ARG A 331 -22.18 -18.18 13.28
CA ARG A 331 -21.27 -19.24 12.77
C ARG A 331 -20.29 -19.79 13.79
N TYR A 332 -20.11 -19.12 14.93
CA TYR A 332 -19.24 -19.58 16.01
C TYR A 332 -19.62 -21.00 16.47
N ASP A 333 -20.92 -21.22 16.72
CA ASP A 333 -21.46 -22.50 17.20
C ASP A 333 -21.27 -23.66 16.22
N VAL A 334 -21.05 -23.37 14.93
CA VAL A 334 -21.00 -24.36 13.85
C VAL A 334 -19.57 -24.70 13.45
N THR A 335 -18.65 -23.73 13.53
CA THR A 335 -17.31 -23.85 12.94
C THR A 335 -16.18 -23.98 13.94
N ASN A 336 -16.42 -23.59 15.20
CA ASN A 336 -15.43 -23.63 16.29
C ASN A 336 -14.08 -22.98 15.91
N ALA A 337 -14.08 -22.06 14.94
CA ALA A 337 -12.91 -21.32 14.53
C ALA A 337 -12.74 -20.16 15.53
N SER A 338 -11.60 -20.13 16.22
CA SER A 338 -11.21 -19.05 17.10
C SER A 338 -11.07 -17.74 16.33
N VAL A 339 -11.48 -16.66 17.01
CA VAL A 339 -11.57 -15.24 16.61
C VAL A 339 -10.37 -14.72 15.83
#